data_AF-A0A545TN67-F1
#
_entry.id   AF-A0A545TN67-F1
#
_cell.length_a   1.000
_cell.length_b   1.000
_cell.length_c   1.000
_cell.angle_alpha   90.00
_cell.angle_beta   90.00
_cell.angle_gamma   90.00
#
_symmetry.space_group_name_H-M   'P 1'
#
loop_
_entity.id
_entity.type
_entity.pdbx_description
1 polymer ?
#
loop_
_entity_poly.entity_id
_entity_poly.type
_entity_poly.pdbx_seq_one_letter_code
_entity_poly.pdbx_strand_id
1 'polypeptide(L)'
;DGMEFHQLREYRMGDSLRQIDWRATSRLQKLISKDYQQERDQNIIFMLDSGRRMRTKDGELSHFDQALNAMLLVASIALRQGDAVGLKVFGGKEQFLPPRKGPSSISAMLNQIYDLHPTNRASDLVGAAERLVQQFKKRSLIVIVSNVRVEDQTELKTAVSLLKRYHLVMLANLKEQVLQDVLTDEVYQFEDALKFSQTISYLQQRDKL
;
A
#
# COMPACT_ATOMS: atom_id res chain seq x y z
N ASP A 1 -8.02 15.27 16.51
CA ASP A 1 -9.49 15.32 16.38
C ASP A 1 -9.91 14.72 15.05
N GLY A 2 -10.15 13.42 15.00
CA GLY A 2 -10.56 12.67 13.80
C GLY A 2 -12.06 12.45 13.80
N MET A 3 -12.83 13.52 13.94
CA MET A 3 -14.28 13.50 14.02
C MET A 3 -14.80 14.46 12.94
N GLU A 4 -15.41 13.92 11.88
CA GLU A 4 -16.00 14.72 10.80
C GLU A 4 -17.47 14.99 11.10
N PHE A 5 -17.95 16.19 10.73
CA PHE A 5 -19.36 16.52 10.85
C PHE A 5 -20.17 15.56 9.97
N HIS A 6 -21.06 14.78 10.59
CA HIS A 6 -21.89 13.82 9.89
C HIS A 6 -23.26 14.43 9.56
N GLN A 7 -23.98 14.91 10.59
CA GLN A 7 -25.30 15.52 10.42
C GLN A 7 -25.71 16.38 11.61
N LEU A 8 -26.79 17.15 11.43
CA LEU A 8 -27.52 17.75 12.55
C LEU A 8 -28.55 16.75 13.07
N ARG A 9 -28.62 16.58 14.38
CA ARG A 9 -29.66 15.78 15.04
C ARG A 9 -30.22 16.49 16.25
N GLU A 10 -31.35 16.01 16.75
CA GLU A 10 -31.91 16.50 18.01
C GLU A 10 -30.96 16.21 19.17
N TYR A 11 -30.82 17.17 20.07
CA TYR A 11 -30.02 17.05 21.29
C TYR A 11 -30.56 15.93 22.16
N ARG A 12 -29.65 15.10 22.69
CA ARG A 12 -29.96 14.06 23.66
C ARG A 12 -29.28 14.37 24.98
N MET A 13 -29.94 14.02 26.08
CA MET A 13 -29.33 14.07 27.41
C MET A 13 -28.00 13.29 27.39
N GLY A 14 -26.90 13.98 27.70
CA GLY A 14 -25.53 13.45 27.62
C GLY A 14 -24.69 14.04 26.49
N ASP A 15 -25.29 14.72 25.51
CA ASP A 15 -24.55 15.47 24.50
C ASP A 15 -23.83 16.67 25.12
N SER A 16 -22.61 16.92 24.66
CA SER A 16 -21.82 18.08 25.11
C SER A 16 -22.45 19.38 24.64
N LEU A 17 -22.56 20.37 25.53
CA LEU A 17 -23.07 21.71 25.19
C LEU A 17 -22.27 22.39 24.07
N ARG A 18 -20.99 22.00 23.89
CA ARG A 18 -20.13 22.51 22.80
C ARG A 18 -20.55 22.02 21.41
N GLN A 19 -21.32 20.93 21.34
CA GLN A 19 -21.81 20.36 20.08
C GLN A 19 -23.13 21.00 19.64
N ILE A 20 -23.76 21.86 20.46
CA ILE A 20 -25.01 22.52 20.11
C ILE A 20 -24.79 23.48 18.94
N ASP A 21 -25.60 23.31 17.89
CA ASP A 21 -25.70 24.29 16.81
C ASP A 21 -26.78 25.32 17.16
N TRP A 22 -26.35 26.46 17.70
CA TRP A 22 -27.26 27.53 18.13
C TRP A 22 -28.07 28.13 16.98
N ARG A 23 -27.52 28.12 15.75
CA ARG A 23 -28.20 28.66 14.58
C ARG A 23 -29.34 27.74 14.13
N ALA A 24 -29.08 26.44 14.06
CA ALA A 24 -30.10 25.43 13.75
C ALA A 24 -31.16 25.37 14.85
N THR A 25 -30.74 25.44 16.12
CA THR A 25 -31.63 25.49 17.29
C THR A 25 -32.59 26.67 17.23
N SER A 26 -32.08 27.87 16.93
CA SER A 26 -32.92 29.07 16.79
C SER A 26 -33.93 28.96 15.63
N ARG A 27 -33.55 28.33 14.52
CA ARG A 27 -34.45 28.18 13.37
C ARG A 27 -35.52 27.11 13.58
N LEU A 28 -35.16 26.00 14.22
CA LEU A 28 -36.04 24.84 14.40
C LEU A 28 -36.82 24.86 15.72
N GLN A 29 -36.55 25.83 16.60
CA GLN A 29 -37.19 25.98 17.92
C GLN A 29 -37.10 24.72 18.80
N LYS A 30 -36.05 23.92 18.60
CA LYS A 30 -35.70 22.75 19.40
C LYS A 30 -34.19 22.59 19.47
N LEU A 31 -33.65 22.03 20.54
CA LEU A 31 -32.20 21.87 20.72
C LEU A 31 -31.61 20.93 19.66
N ILE A 32 -30.68 21.45 18.87
CA ILE A 32 -29.98 20.70 17.81
C ILE A 32 -28.52 20.54 18.19
N SER A 33 -28.03 19.31 18.14
CA SER A 33 -26.62 18.95 18.34
C SER A 33 -25.99 18.51 17.01
N LYS A 34 -24.72 18.85 16.83
CA LYS A 34 -23.87 18.35 15.73
C LYS A 34 -23.45 16.94 16.06
N ASP A 35 -23.86 16.00 15.23
CA ASP A 35 -23.41 14.62 15.29
C ASP A 35 -22.10 14.51 14.51
N TYR A 36 -21.07 14.02 15.18
CA TYR A 36 -19.77 13.82 14.57
C TYR A 36 -19.50 12.32 14.46
N GLN A 37 -19.06 11.87 13.29
CA GLN A 37 -18.63 10.50 13.08
C GLN A 37 -17.11 10.46 13.08
N GLN A 38 -16.55 9.37 13.61
CA GLN A 38 -15.12 9.16 13.52
C GLN A 38 -14.70 9.12 12.04
N GLU A 39 -13.72 9.94 11.68
CA GLU A 39 -13.11 9.99 10.35
C GLU A 39 -12.51 8.60 10.09
N ARG A 40 -13.20 7.82 9.25
CA ARG A 40 -12.84 6.44 8.92
C ARG A 40 -11.89 6.33 7.74
N ASP A 41 -11.62 7.44 7.07
CA ASP A 41 -10.98 7.41 5.77
C ASP A 41 -9.45 7.39 5.90
N GLN A 42 -8.86 6.24 5.65
CA GLN A 42 -7.42 6.09 5.65
C GLN A 42 -6.85 6.57 4.31
N ASN A 43 -5.64 7.14 4.35
CA ASN A 43 -4.83 7.30 3.15
C ASN A 43 -3.99 6.04 2.99
N ILE A 44 -4.10 5.37 1.85
CA ILE A 44 -3.26 4.23 1.49
C ILE A 44 -2.41 4.65 0.30
N ILE A 45 -1.10 4.49 0.39
CA ILE A 45 -0.17 4.72 -0.71
C ILE A 45 0.55 3.42 -1.01
N PHE A 46 0.34 2.89 -2.21
CA PHE A 46 1.12 1.78 -2.70
C PHE A 46 2.46 2.28 -3.23
N MET A 47 3.57 1.75 -2.73
CA MET A 47 4.89 1.94 -3.31
C MET A 47 5.21 0.72 -4.17
N LEU A 48 5.01 0.84 -5.48
CA LEU A 48 5.21 -0.26 -6.43
C LEU A 48 6.62 -0.24 -7.02
N ASP A 49 7.33 -1.34 -6.87
CA ASP A 49 8.62 -1.57 -7.49
C ASP A 49 8.46 -1.89 -8.98
N SER A 50 9.25 -1.23 -9.83
CA SER A 50 9.37 -1.47 -11.26
C SER A 50 10.82 -1.72 -11.69
N GLY A 51 11.69 -2.15 -10.76
CA GLY A 51 13.08 -2.47 -11.03
C GLY A 51 13.32 -3.84 -11.66
N ARG A 52 14.60 -4.15 -11.86
CA ARG A 52 15.10 -5.33 -12.58
C ARG A 52 14.55 -6.65 -12.06
N ARG A 53 14.38 -6.82 -10.75
CA ARG A 53 13.87 -8.07 -10.17
C ARG A 53 12.39 -8.30 -10.47
N MET A 54 11.63 -7.23 -10.73
CA MET A 54 10.21 -7.33 -11.08
C MET A 54 10.00 -7.80 -12.54
N ARG A 55 11.07 -7.94 -13.33
CA ARG A 55 11.03 -8.48 -14.70
C ARG A 55 10.93 -10.01 -14.74
N THR A 56 11.32 -10.70 -13.67
CA THR A 56 11.24 -12.17 -13.61
C THR A 56 9.81 -12.61 -13.89
N LYS A 57 9.65 -13.69 -14.66
CA LYS A 57 8.36 -14.23 -15.06
C LYS A 57 8.09 -15.55 -14.37
N ASP A 58 6.87 -15.70 -13.87
CA ASP A 58 6.30 -16.98 -13.46
C ASP A 58 5.16 -17.28 -14.44
N GLY A 59 5.42 -18.18 -15.40
CA GLY A 59 4.53 -18.41 -16.53
C GLY A 59 4.43 -17.20 -17.47
N GLU A 60 3.21 -16.79 -17.80
CA GLU A 60 2.95 -15.70 -18.76
C GLU A 60 3.15 -14.29 -18.18
N LEU A 61 3.02 -14.16 -16.85
CA LEU A 61 3.06 -12.86 -16.16
C LEU A 61 4.43 -12.61 -15.53
N SER A 62 4.90 -11.37 -15.63
CA SER A 62 6.01 -10.94 -14.80
C SER A 62 5.58 -10.76 -13.35
N HIS A 63 6.54 -10.81 -12.43
CA HIS A 63 6.35 -10.40 -11.04
C HIS A 63 5.74 -8.99 -10.94
N PHE A 64 6.16 -8.07 -11.81
CA PHE A 64 5.54 -6.75 -11.89
C PHE A 64 4.03 -6.83 -12.19
N ASP A 65 3.63 -7.63 -13.17
CA ASP A 65 2.22 -7.76 -13.57
C ASP A 65 1.38 -8.38 -12.43
N GLN A 66 1.91 -9.39 -11.75
CA GLN A 66 1.26 -10.00 -10.59
C GLN A 66 1.10 -8.99 -9.44
N ALA A 67 2.16 -8.25 -9.13
CA ALA A 67 2.16 -7.19 -8.12
C ALA A 67 1.14 -6.10 -8.44
N LEU A 68 1.12 -5.64 -9.69
CA LEU A 68 0.22 -4.61 -10.19
C LEU A 68 -1.25 -5.05 -10.09
N ASN A 69 -1.55 -6.28 -10.53
CA ASN A 69 -2.90 -6.84 -10.46
C ASN A 69 -3.40 -6.97 -9.01
N ALA A 70 -2.57 -7.50 -8.11
CA ALA A 70 -2.90 -7.62 -6.70
C ALA A 70 -3.11 -6.23 -6.06
N MET A 71 -2.22 -5.29 -6.34
CA MET A 71 -2.31 -3.90 -5.88
C MET A 71 -3.61 -3.24 -6.34
N LEU A 72 -3.96 -3.37 -7.63
CA LEU A 72 -5.19 -2.81 -8.19
C LEU A 72 -6.44 -3.41 -7.56
N LEU A 73 -6.45 -4.71 -7.29
CA LEU A 73 -7.57 -5.36 -6.60
C LEU A 73 -7.75 -4.77 -5.20
N VAL A 74 -6.68 -4.68 -4.41
CA VAL A 74 -6.74 -4.11 -3.06
C VAL A 74 -7.11 -2.62 -3.10
N ALA A 75 -6.54 -1.85 -4.03
CA ALA A 75 -6.88 -0.44 -4.25
C ALA A 75 -8.38 -0.27 -4.56
N SER A 76 -8.95 -1.13 -5.41
CA SER A 76 -10.38 -1.09 -5.75
C SER A 76 -11.28 -1.35 -4.54
N ILE A 77 -10.88 -2.27 -3.66
CA ILE A 77 -11.58 -2.64 -2.44
C ILE A 77 -11.51 -1.51 -1.41
N ALA A 78 -10.34 -0.88 -1.26
CA ALA A 78 -10.14 0.27 -0.38
C ALA A 78 -10.96 1.50 -0.83
N LEU A 79 -10.90 1.84 -2.13
CA LEU A 79 -11.70 2.94 -2.69
C LEU A 79 -13.21 2.73 -2.49
N ARG A 80 -13.70 1.49 -2.62
CA ARG A 80 -15.12 1.15 -2.37
C ARG A 80 -15.51 1.30 -0.90
N GLN A 81 -14.57 1.17 0.03
CA GLN A 81 -14.79 1.35 1.47
C GLN A 81 -14.70 2.81 1.93
N GLY A 82 -14.32 3.74 1.05
CA GLY A 82 -14.22 5.18 1.35
C GLY A 82 -12.79 5.68 1.55
N ASP A 83 -11.80 4.78 1.55
CA ASP A 83 -10.39 5.14 1.70
C ASP A 83 -9.87 5.92 0.48
N ALA A 84 -8.87 6.78 0.73
CA ALA A 84 -8.14 7.47 -0.31
C ALA A 84 -6.94 6.62 -0.73
N VAL A 85 -6.79 6.35 -2.03
CA VAL A 85 -5.70 5.52 -2.54
C VAL A 85 -4.78 6.33 -3.45
N GLY A 86 -3.47 6.21 -3.22
CA GLY A 86 -2.40 6.80 -4.01
C GLY A 86 -1.39 5.74 -4.45
N LEU A 87 -0.50 6.14 -5.36
CA LEU A 87 0.51 5.27 -5.96
C LEU A 87 1.85 6.01 -6.07
N LYS A 88 2.93 5.36 -5.68
CA LYS A 88 4.31 5.79 -5.88
C LYS A 88 5.04 4.67 -6.60
N VAL A 89 5.59 4.93 -7.78
CA VAL A 89 6.36 3.95 -8.56
C VAL A 89 7.84 4.28 -8.44
N PHE A 90 8.68 3.26 -8.24
CA PHE A 90 10.13 3.39 -8.13
C PHE A 90 10.86 2.27 -8.89
N GLY A 91 12.18 2.36 -9.02
CA GLY A 91 13.00 1.37 -9.75
C GLY A 91 12.92 1.46 -11.28
N GLY A 92 12.35 2.55 -11.80
CA GLY A 92 12.12 2.73 -13.22
C GLY A 92 11.61 4.14 -13.55
N LYS A 93 10.48 4.22 -14.25
CA LYS A 93 9.76 5.49 -14.49
C LYS A 93 9.10 5.93 -13.19
N GLU A 94 9.77 6.83 -12.47
CA GLU A 94 9.26 7.40 -11.21
C GLU A 94 7.94 8.14 -11.45
N GLN A 95 6.91 7.77 -10.71
CA GLN A 95 5.60 8.41 -10.76
C GLN A 95 5.01 8.54 -9.37
N PHE A 96 4.23 9.59 -9.14
CA PHE A 96 3.49 9.76 -7.90
C PHE A 96 2.08 10.27 -8.18
N LEU A 97 1.11 9.53 -7.66
CA LEU A 97 -0.29 9.86 -7.59
C LEU A 97 -0.66 10.06 -6.12
N PRO A 98 -1.02 11.27 -5.69
CA PRO A 98 -1.45 11.49 -4.32
C PRO A 98 -2.76 10.74 -4.04
N PRO A 99 -2.99 10.30 -2.78
CA PRO A 99 -4.24 9.66 -2.38
C PRO A 99 -5.48 10.45 -2.77
N ARG A 100 -6.40 9.81 -3.48
CA ARG A 100 -7.71 10.36 -3.86
C ARG A 100 -8.81 9.36 -3.57
N LYS A 101 -9.98 9.87 -3.20
CA LYS A 101 -11.19 9.08 -2.94
C LYS A 101 -12.03 8.92 -4.21
N GLY A 102 -12.96 7.98 -4.14
CA GLY A 102 -14.06 7.88 -5.10
C GLY A 102 -13.69 7.11 -6.37
N PRO A 103 -14.72 6.67 -7.12
CA PRO A 103 -14.58 5.71 -8.20
C PRO A 103 -13.74 6.22 -9.38
N SER A 104 -13.70 7.54 -9.64
CA SER A 104 -12.86 8.12 -10.69
C SER A 104 -11.36 7.97 -10.43
N SER A 105 -10.97 7.75 -9.16
CA SER A 105 -9.56 7.55 -8.79
C SER A 105 -8.97 6.27 -9.36
N ILE A 106 -9.78 5.22 -9.55
CA ILE A 106 -9.26 3.98 -10.16
C ILE A 106 -8.95 4.16 -11.64
N SER A 107 -9.79 4.88 -12.38
CA SER A 107 -9.55 5.19 -13.79
C SER A 107 -8.30 6.06 -13.96
N ALA A 108 -8.10 7.04 -13.07
CA ALA A 108 -6.88 7.86 -13.07
C ALA A 108 -5.63 7.01 -12.78
N MET A 109 -5.72 6.08 -11.83
CA MET A 109 -4.64 5.15 -11.53
C MET A 109 -4.33 4.25 -12.74
N LEU A 110 -5.35 3.62 -13.33
CA LEU A 110 -5.23 2.76 -14.51
C LEU A 110 -4.57 3.48 -15.70
N ASN A 111 -4.97 4.71 -15.99
CA ASN A 111 -4.37 5.51 -17.06
C ASN A 111 -2.89 5.81 -16.79
N GLN A 112 -2.52 6.02 -15.52
CA GLN A 112 -1.14 6.32 -15.15
C GLN A 112 -0.24 5.07 -15.27
N ILE A 113 -0.78 3.90 -14.92
CA ILE A 113 -0.03 2.64 -14.93
C ILE A 113 -0.06 1.90 -16.27
N TYR A 114 -0.89 2.34 -17.23
CA TYR A 114 -1.05 1.68 -18.53
C TYR A 114 0.28 1.49 -19.28
N ASP A 115 1.21 2.44 -19.14
CA ASP A 115 2.53 2.45 -19.76
C ASP A 115 3.66 2.20 -18.74
N LEU A 116 3.34 1.50 -17.64
CA LEU A 116 4.36 1.07 -16.67
C LEU A 116 4.81 -0.34 -16.97
N HIS A 117 6.13 -0.48 -17.12
CA HIS A 117 6.81 -1.75 -17.31
C HIS A 117 8.03 -1.83 -16.40
N PRO A 118 8.39 -3.03 -15.92
CA PRO A 118 9.59 -3.20 -15.14
C PRO A 118 10.84 -2.94 -16.00
N THR A 119 11.81 -2.24 -15.43
CA THR A 119 13.02 -1.78 -16.14
C THR A 119 14.23 -2.63 -15.77
N ASN A 120 15.36 -2.46 -16.47
CA ASN A 120 16.61 -3.16 -16.13
C ASN A 120 17.41 -2.47 -15.00
N ARG A 121 16.87 -1.42 -14.38
CA ARG A 121 17.58 -0.67 -13.32
C ARG A 121 17.43 -1.37 -11.97
N ALA A 122 18.43 -1.20 -11.10
CA ALA A 122 18.27 -1.54 -9.70
C ALA A 122 17.23 -0.60 -9.07
N SER A 123 16.44 -1.13 -8.13
CA SER A 123 15.48 -0.34 -7.39
C SER A 123 16.20 0.54 -6.36
N ASP A 124 15.73 1.77 -6.19
CA ASP A 124 16.19 2.73 -5.18
C ASP A 124 15.04 3.00 -4.21
N LEU A 125 14.85 2.10 -3.26
CA LEU A 125 13.76 2.16 -2.29
C LEU A 125 13.99 3.29 -1.28
N VAL A 126 15.22 3.53 -0.86
CA VAL A 126 15.55 4.61 0.09
C VAL A 126 15.26 5.96 -0.54
N GLY A 127 15.74 6.24 -1.75
CA GLY A 127 15.45 7.50 -2.41
C GLY A 127 13.96 7.66 -2.71
N ALA A 128 13.25 6.58 -3.05
CA ALA A 128 11.80 6.63 -3.22
C ALA A 128 11.07 7.00 -1.92
N ALA A 129 11.51 6.47 -0.78
CA ALA A 129 10.99 6.80 0.55
C ALA A 129 11.27 8.26 0.93
N GLU A 130 12.49 8.76 0.69
CA GLU A 130 12.84 10.17 0.93
C GLU A 130 11.95 11.11 0.11
N ARG A 131 11.81 10.84 -1.19
CA ARG A 131 10.94 11.61 -2.10
C ARG A 131 9.50 11.59 -1.60
N LEU A 132 8.99 10.43 -1.20
CA LEU A 132 7.61 10.29 -0.71
C LEU A 132 7.37 11.10 0.56
N VAL A 133 8.26 11.00 1.55
CA VAL A 133 8.15 11.77 2.81
C VAL A 133 8.23 13.27 2.55
N GLN A 134 8.96 13.72 1.52
CA GLN A 134 8.98 15.13 1.12
C GLN A 134 7.69 15.56 0.43
N GLN A 135 7.17 14.75 -0.49
CA GLN A 135 5.99 15.05 -1.32
C GLN A 135 4.66 14.93 -0.57
N PHE A 136 4.55 14.04 0.41
CA PHE A 136 3.29 13.76 1.10
C PHE A 136 3.46 13.66 2.61
N LYS A 137 2.89 14.64 3.33
CA LYS A 137 3.05 14.80 4.79
C LYS A 137 1.90 14.23 5.62
N LYS A 138 0.75 13.91 5.01
CA LYS A 138 -0.38 13.36 5.76
C LYS A 138 -0.07 11.91 6.13
N ARG A 139 -0.49 11.51 7.34
CA ARG A 139 -0.36 10.14 7.81
C ARG A 139 -1.12 9.20 6.86
N SER A 140 -0.46 8.11 6.50
CA SER A 140 -0.94 7.10 5.56
C SER A 140 -0.50 5.72 6.00
N LEU A 141 -1.16 4.69 5.50
CA LEU A 141 -0.59 3.36 5.36
C LEU A 141 0.21 3.33 4.05
N ILE A 142 1.51 3.06 4.16
CA ILE A 142 2.39 2.81 3.01
C ILE A 142 2.49 1.31 2.83
N VAL A 143 2.09 0.82 1.66
CA VAL A 143 2.22 -0.60 1.28
C VAL A 143 3.33 -0.69 0.25
N ILE A 144 4.50 -1.18 0.66
CA ILE A 144 5.63 -1.43 -0.24
C ILE A 144 5.37 -2.75 -0.95
N VAL A 145 5.24 -2.73 -2.27
CA VAL A 145 5.00 -3.90 -3.12
C VAL A 145 6.24 -4.14 -3.97
N SER A 146 7.03 -5.17 -3.63
CA SER A 146 8.33 -5.45 -4.24
C SER A 146 8.71 -6.93 -4.07
N ASN A 147 9.80 -7.35 -4.71
CA ASN A 147 10.47 -8.64 -4.48
C ASN A 147 11.81 -8.39 -3.75
N VAL A 148 11.71 -8.17 -2.45
CA VAL A 148 12.84 -7.88 -1.54
C VAL A 148 13.53 -9.18 -1.14
N ARG A 149 14.86 -9.15 -1.17
CA ARG A 149 15.75 -10.24 -0.78
C ARG A 149 16.59 -9.87 0.43
N VAL A 150 17.31 -10.86 0.96
CA VAL A 150 18.16 -10.71 2.15
C VAL A 150 19.22 -9.63 1.95
N GLU A 151 19.78 -9.52 0.74
CA GLU A 151 20.77 -8.50 0.40
C GLU A 151 20.27 -7.06 0.51
N ASP A 152 18.95 -6.82 0.43
CA ASP A 152 18.38 -5.47 0.52
C ASP A 152 17.96 -5.10 1.95
N GLN A 153 18.22 -5.95 2.95
CA GLN A 153 17.73 -5.75 4.32
C GLN A 153 18.13 -4.39 4.90
N THR A 154 19.35 -3.91 4.63
CA THR A 154 19.84 -2.61 5.08
C THR A 154 19.09 -1.46 4.41
N GLU A 155 18.84 -1.57 3.11
CA GLU A 155 18.09 -0.58 2.32
C GLU A 155 16.63 -0.50 2.81
N LEU A 156 15.98 -1.67 2.96
CA LEU A 156 14.63 -1.78 3.48
C LEU A 156 14.50 -1.17 4.89
N LYS A 157 15.40 -1.52 5.82
CA LYS A 157 15.39 -0.96 7.19
C LYS A 157 15.51 0.56 7.18
N THR A 158 16.37 1.09 6.31
CA THR A 158 16.58 2.54 6.16
C THR A 158 15.33 3.22 5.63
N ALA A 159 14.75 2.71 4.54
CA ALA A 159 13.52 3.24 3.96
C ALA A 159 12.33 3.18 4.94
N VAL A 160 12.16 2.05 5.63
CA VAL A 160 11.11 1.86 6.65
C VAL A 160 11.31 2.84 7.81
N SER A 161 12.55 3.07 8.26
CA SER A 161 12.85 4.05 9.32
C SER A 161 12.48 5.48 8.92
N LEU A 162 12.72 5.86 7.66
CA LEU A 162 12.32 7.16 7.13
C LEU A 162 10.79 7.32 7.07
N LEU A 163 10.10 6.32 6.53
CA LEU A 163 8.64 6.33 6.36
C LEU A 163 7.90 6.28 7.70
N LYS A 164 8.36 5.47 8.66
CA LYS A 164 7.75 5.31 9.98
C LYS A 164 7.68 6.59 10.81
N ARG A 165 8.45 7.62 10.45
CA ARG A 165 8.37 8.94 11.10
C ARG A 165 7.00 9.60 10.94
N TYR A 166 6.30 9.32 9.84
CA TYR A 166 5.01 9.96 9.51
C TYR A 166 3.91 8.95 9.15
N HIS A 167 4.26 7.72 8.80
CA HIS A 167 3.34 6.76 8.21
C HIS A 167 3.39 5.40 8.91
N LEU A 168 2.31 4.63 8.81
CA LEU A 168 2.35 3.19 9.07
C LEU A 168 2.91 2.50 7.82
N VAL A 169 3.77 1.49 7.98
CA VAL A 169 4.44 0.84 6.84
C VAL A 169 4.19 -0.65 6.88
N MET A 170 3.76 -1.20 5.74
CA MET A 170 3.56 -2.61 5.47
C MET A 170 4.41 -3.01 4.27
N LEU A 171 5.05 -4.18 4.34
CA LEU A 171 5.72 -4.80 3.21
C LEU A 171 4.85 -5.93 2.66
N ALA A 172 4.47 -5.82 1.39
CA ALA A 172 3.86 -6.87 0.60
C ALA A 172 4.94 -7.46 -0.33
N ASN A 173 5.69 -8.43 0.18
CA ASN A 173 6.75 -9.09 -0.57
C ASN A 173 6.17 -10.19 -1.47
N LEU A 174 6.61 -10.27 -2.72
CA LEU A 174 6.12 -11.29 -3.65
C LEU A 174 6.51 -12.70 -3.20
N LYS A 175 5.63 -13.66 -3.47
CA LYS A 175 5.91 -15.10 -3.31
C LYS A 175 6.11 -15.70 -4.69
N GLU A 176 7.27 -16.30 -4.91
CA GLU A 176 7.66 -16.90 -6.19
C GLU A 176 7.07 -18.32 -6.26
N GLN A 177 6.23 -18.60 -7.26
CA GLN A 177 5.55 -19.90 -7.39
C GLN A 177 6.54 -21.03 -7.67
N VAL A 178 7.57 -20.74 -8.47
CA VAL A 178 8.65 -21.68 -8.83
C VAL A 178 9.31 -22.30 -7.59
N LEU A 179 9.45 -21.54 -6.50
CA LEU A 179 10.01 -22.07 -5.26
C LEU A 179 9.08 -23.06 -4.57
N GLN A 180 7.77 -22.90 -4.70
CA GLN A 180 6.82 -23.88 -4.18
C GLN A 180 6.86 -25.15 -5.02
N ASP A 181 6.93 -25.03 -6.34
CA ASP A 181 6.96 -26.16 -7.26
C ASP A 181 8.20 -27.05 -6.99
N VAL A 182 9.38 -26.43 -6.81
CA VAL A 182 10.62 -27.14 -6.43
C VAL A 182 10.50 -27.88 -5.09
N LEU A 183 9.67 -27.40 -4.16
CA LEU A 183 9.47 -28.08 -2.87
C LEU A 183 8.44 -29.22 -2.94
N THR A 184 7.57 -29.23 -3.96
CA THR A 184 6.56 -30.27 -4.15
C THR A 184 7.01 -31.36 -5.10
N ASP A 185 7.96 -31.07 -6.00
CA ASP A 185 8.49 -32.04 -6.95
C ASP A 185 9.29 -33.15 -6.25
N GLU A 186 9.17 -34.38 -6.77
CA GLU A 186 9.94 -35.51 -6.26
C GLU A 186 11.44 -35.36 -6.61
N VAL A 187 12.31 -35.67 -5.64
CA VAL A 187 13.76 -35.56 -5.77
C VAL A 187 14.32 -36.88 -6.29
N TYR A 188 14.72 -36.94 -7.56
CA TYR A 188 15.26 -38.16 -8.18
C TYR A 188 16.77 -38.12 -8.41
N GLN A 189 17.34 -36.93 -8.66
CA GLN A 189 18.76 -36.75 -8.96
C GLN A 189 19.45 -35.81 -7.98
N PHE A 190 20.78 -35.85 -7.97
CA PHE A 190 21.59 -34.98 -7.12
C PHE A 190 21.34 -33.48 -7.39
N GLU A 191 21.11 -33.11 -8.66
CA GLU A 191 20.78 -31.73 -9.02
C GLU A 191 19.43 -31.28 -8.43
N ASP A 192 18.44 -32.17 -8.38
CA ASP A 192 17.14 -31.91 -7.76
C ASP A 192 17.30 -31.70 -6.24
N ALA A 193 18.13 -32.53 -5.59
CA ALA A 193 18.44 -32.40 -4.17
C ALA A 193 19.15 -31.07 -3.84
N LEU A 194 20.06 -30.62 -4.72
CA LEU A 194 20.72 -29.32 -4.59
C LEU A 194 19.72 -28.17 -4.73
N LYS A 195 18.87 -28.19 -5.76
CA LYS A 195 17.81 -27.18 -5.96
C LYS A 195 16.87 -27.12 -4.76
N PHE A 196 16.41 -28.27 -4.29
CA PHE A 196 15.55 -28.38 -3.11
C PHE A 196 16.21 -27.78 -1.86
N SER A 197 17.46 -28.15 -1.57
CA SER A 197 18.19 -27.63 -0.40
C SER A 197 18.45 -26.12 -0.49
N GLN A 198 18.76 -25.60 -1.68
CA GLN A 198 18.96 -24.17 -1.91
C GLN A 198 17.65 -23.40 -1.69
N THR A 199 16.53 -23.91 -2.20
CA THR A 199 15.19 -23.33 -2.01
C THR A 199 14.82 -23.27 -0.53
N ILE A 200 15.03 -24.35 0.25
CA ILE A 200 14.81 -24.34 1.70
C ILE A 200 15.67 -23.27 2.38
N SER A 201 16.96 -23.22 2.09
CA SER A 201 17.87 -22.23 2.70
C SER A 201 17.44 -20.80 2.36
N TYR A 202 17.03 -20.54 1.12
CA TYR A 202 16.54 -19.23 0.68
C TYR A 202 15.27 -18.82 1.45
N LEU A 203 14.28 -19.71 1.56
CA LEU A 203 13.03 -19.43 2.28
C LEU A 203 13.26 -19.17 3.77
N GLN A 204 14.14 -19.94 4.43
CA GLN A 204 14.51 -19.72 5.83
C GLN A 204 15.16 -18.35 6.07
N GLN A 205 15.97 -17.87 5.11
CA GLN A 205 16.55 -16.54 5.21
C GLN A 205 15.50 -15.46 4.95
N ARG A 206 14.55 -15.72 4.05
CA ARG A 206 13.43 -14.82 3.73
C ARG A 206 12.50 -14.60 4.92
N ASP A 207 12.21 -15.63 5.71
CA ASP A 207 11.37 -15.52 6.92
C ASP A 207 12.00 -14.67 8.04
N LYS A 208 13.29 -14.33 7.92
CA LYS A 208 14.01 -13.43 8.86
C LYS A 208 13.95 -11.95 8.46
N LEU A 209 13.37 -11.62 7.30
CA LEU A 209 13.15 -10.23 6.84
C LEU A 209 11.95 -9.60 7.53
#